data_AF-A0AAU7GIL6-F1
#
_entry.id   AF-A0AAU7GIL6-F1
#
_cell.length_a   1.000
_cell.length_b   1.000
_cell.length_c   1.000
_cell.angle_alpha   90.00
_cell.angle_beta   90.00
_cell.angle_gamma   90.00
#
_symmetry.space_group_name_H-M   'P 1'
#
loop_
_entity.id
_entity.type
_entity.pdbx_description
1 polymer ?
#
loop_
_entity_poly.entity_id
_entity_poly.type
_entity_poly.pdbx_seq_one_letter_code
_entity_poly.pdbx_strand_id
1 'polypeptide(L)'
;MCTLANRILSIGIGVFSLFTVSVSAQQISAGGIIHFRGEIVEPPCEVSTQQQQIEMSCIRDGKMQSSRFNAQQVTLVPQNVKQIASANMHYLNEQKTLAILNIEYK
;
A
#
# COMPACT_ATOMS: atom_id res chain seq x y z
N MET A 1 45.52 -13.03 -70.99
CA MET A 1 45.34 -12.28 -69.72
C MET A 1 43.87 -12.18 -69.25
N CYS A 2 42.88 -12.81 -69.90
CA CYS A 2 41.47 -12.63 -69.51
C CYS A 2 40.86 -13.76 -68.63
N THR A 3 41.54 -14.88 -68.42
CA THR A 3 41.01 -16.01 -67.62
C THR A 3 41.31 -15.89 -66.12
N LEU A 4 42.38 -15.15 -65.76
CA LEU A 4 42.79 -14.95 -64.36
C LEU A 4 41.87 -13.93 -63.65
N ALA A 5 41.50 -12.85 -64.33
CA ALA A 5 40.60 -11.82 -63.80
C ALA A 5 39.20 -12.36 -63.47
N ASN A 6 38.66 -13.26 -64.32
CA ASN A 6 37.34 -13.85 -64.12
C ASN A 6 37.32 -14.85 -62.94
N ARG A 7 38.44 -15.56 -62.70
CA ARG A 7 38.59 -16.49 -61.57
C ARG A 7 38.76 -15.76 -60.23
N ILE A 8 39.48 -14.63 -60.21
CA ILE A 8 39.64 -13.80 -59.00
C ILE A 8 38.29 -13.19 -58.60
N LEU A 9 37.48 -12.77 -59.58
CA LEU A 9 36.14 -12.22 -59.32
C LEU A 9 35.19 -13.29 -58.75
N SER A 10 35.19 -14.51 -59.30
CA SER A 10 34.35 -15.61 -58.80
C SER A 10 34.78 -16.14 -57.43
N ILE A 11 36.08 -16.15 -57.11
CA ILE A 11 36.59 -16.60 -55.80
C ILE A 11 36.33 -15.55 -54.71
N GLY A 12 36.41 -14.25 -55.04
CA GLY A 12 36.09 -13.18 -54.10
C GLY A 12 34.61 -13.15 -53.68
N ILE A 13 33.70 -13.49 -54.59
CA ILE A 13 32.25 -13.50 -54.33
C ILE A 13 31.82 -14.71 -53.49
N GLY A 14 32.50 -15.86 -53.61
CA GLY A 14 32.16 -17.08 -52.87
C GLY A 14 32.63 -17.11 -51.40
N VAL A 15 33.67 -16.35 -51.05
CA VAL A 15 34.24 -16.35 -49.69
C VAL A 15 33.52 -15.37 -48.76
N PHE A 16 32.86 -14.34 -49.30
CA PHE A 16 32.11 -13.36 -48.50
C PHE A 16 30.75 -13.86 -47.99
N SER A 17 30.24 -14.98 -48.51
CA SER A 17 28.90 -15.48 -48.21
C SER A 17 28.77 -16.32 -46.94
N LEU A 18 29.87 -16.62 -46.24
CA LEU A 18 29.89 -17.65 -45.18
C LEU A 18 30.08 -17.13 -43.75
N PHE A 19 30.12 -15.82 -43.50
CA PHE A 19 30.34 -15.28 -42.15
C PHE A 19 29.32 -14.22 -41.70
N THR A 20 28.04 -14.42 -41.99
CA THR A 20 26.97 -13.66 -41.31
C THR A 20 26.26 -14.56 -40.30
N VAL A 21 26.84 -14.72 -39.11
CA VAL A 21 26.10 -15.25 -37.95
C VAL A 21 25.26 -14.10 -37.40
N SER A 22 23.98 -14.04 -37.76
CA SER A 22 23.04 -13.10 -37.16
C SER A 22 22.74 -13.60 -35.73
N VAL A 23 23.42 -13.05 -34.73
CA VAL A 23 22.97 -13.17 -33.34
C VAL A 23 21.70 -12.33 -33.22
N SER A 24 20.53 -12.97 -33.25
CA SER A 24 19.27 -12.33 -32.91
C SER A 24 19.25 -12.11 -31.39
N ALA A 25 19.54 -10.89 -30.95
CA ALA A 25 19.23 -10.48 -29.58
C ALA A 25 17.73 -10.65 -29.34
N GLN A 26 17.33 -11.22 -28.20
CA GLN A 26 15.92 -11.28 -27.81
C GLN A 26 15.34 -9.87 -27.85
N GLN A 27 14.38 -9.66 -28.74
CA GLN A 27 13.67 -8.39 -28.87
C GLN A 27 12.84 -8.22 -27.60
N ILE A 28 13.33 -7.39 -26.67
CA ILE A 28 12.57 -6.97 -25.49
C ILE A 28 11.33 -6.24 -26.04
N SER A 29 10.16 -6.88 -25.96
CA SER A 29 8.91 -6.26 -26.38
C SER A 29 8.70 -4.98 -25.57
N ALA A 30 8.11 -3.95 -26.18
CA ALA A 30 7.69 -2.77 -25.43
C ALA A 30 6.84 -3.21 -24.24
N GLY A 31 7.24 -2.79 -23.04
CA GLY A 31 6.53 -3.14 -21.80
C GLY A 31 5.13 -2.51 -21.73
N GLY A 32 4.37 -2.89 -20.69
CA GLY A 32 3.07 -2.30 -20.39
C GLY A 32 3.13 -1.19 -19.33
N ILE A 33 1.97 -0.62 -19.00
CA ILE A 33 1.82 0.41 -17.96
C ILE A 33 1.22 -0.22 -16.70
N ILE A 34 1.84 0.03 -15.54
CA ILE A 34 1.30 -0.34 -14.22
C ILE A 34 0.80 0.93 -13.53
N HIS A 35 -0.47 0.93 -13.12
CA HIS A 35 -1.06 2.02 -12.35
C HIS A 35 -1.22 1.60 -10.89
N PHE A 36 -0.44 2.22 -10.00
CA PHE A 36 -0.64 2.10 -8.55
C PHE A 36 -1.65 3.13 -8.08
N ARG A 37 -2.58 2.71 -7.22
CA ARG A 37 -3.58 3.58 -6.59
C ARG A 37 -3.66 3.26 -5.11
N GLY A 38 -3.81 4.30 -4.30
CA GLY A 38 -3.93 4.21 -2.85
C GLY A 38 -4.08 5.61 -2.26
N GLU A 39 -4.39 5.65 -0.97
CA GLU A 39 -4.49 6.87 -0.19
C GLU A 39 -3.79 6.65 1.15
N ILE A 40 -3.16 7.71 1.67
CA ILE A 40 -2.63 7.72 3.03
C ILE A 40 -3.67 8.40 3.91
N VAL A 41 -4.32 7.62 4.76
CA VAL A 41 -5.37 8.08 5.69
C VAL A 41 -4.85 8.09 7.13
N GLU A 42 -5.55 8.82 8.00
CA GLU A 42 -5.28 8.79 9.43
C GLU A 42 -5.55 7.38 9.99
N PRO A 43 -4.70 6.87 10.91
CA PRO A 43 -4.93 5.57 11.52
C PRO A 43 -6.11 5.61 12.50
N PRO A 44 -6.66 4.43 12.87
CA PRO A 44 -7.61 4.33 13.97
C PRO A 44 -7.03 4.92 15.27
N CYS A 45 -7.89 5.50 16.10
CA CYS A 45 -7.50 5.97 17.42
C CYS A 45 -6.88 4.86 18.28
N GLU A 46 -5.83 5.18 19.01
CA GLU A 46 -5.28 4.34 20.06
C GLU A 46 -6.20 4.39 21.29
N VAL A 47 -6.50 3.23 21.87
CA VAL A 47 -7.39 3.12 23.02
C VAL A 47 -6.65 2.45 24.16
N SER A 48 -6.63 3.10 25.33
CA SER A 48 -6.12 2.52 26.55
C SER A 48 -7.15 2.64 27.67
N THR A 49 -7.09 1.70 28.61
CA THR A 49 -8.01 1.66 29.76
C THR A 49 -7.21 1.60 31.05
N GLN A 50 -7.46 2.53 31.97
CA GLN A 50 -6.84 2.57 33.29
C GLN A 50 -7.87 2.92 34.35
N GLN A 51 -8.07 2.04 35.35
CA GLN A 51 -8.92 2.30 36.53
C GLN A 51 -10.33 2.85 36.17
N GLN A 52 -11.02 2.20 35.22
CA GLN A 52 -12.34 2.62 34.69
C GLN A 52 -12.36 3.94 33.91
N GLN A 53 -11.21 4.53 33.61
CA GLN A 53 -11.07 5.56 32.59
C GLN A 53 -10.66 4.94 31.26
N ILE A 54 -11.25 5.45 30.19
CA ILE A 54 -10.87 5.15 28.81
C ILE A 54 -10.16 6.39 28.29
N GLU A 55 -8.96 6.20 27.77
CA GLU A 55 -8.24 7.20 27.01
C GLU A 55 -8.27 6.83 25.54
N MET A 56 -8.74 7.75 24.72
CA MET A 56 -8.71 7.65 23.26
C MET A 56 -7.80 8.73 22.69
N SER A 57 -6.80 8.31 21.94
CA SER A 57 -5.82 9.18 21.28
C SER A 57 -5.94 9.03 19.77
N CYS A 58 -6.41 10.07 19.10
CA CYS A 58 -6.68 10.07 17.65
C CYS A 58 -5.78 11.08 16.97
N ILE A 59 -5.26 10.74 15.79
CA ILE A 59 -4.65 11.75 14.92
C ILE A 59 -5.78 12.51 14.21
N ARG A 60 -5.75 13.84 14.27
CA ARG A 60 -6.62 14.73 13.49
C ARG A 60 -5.83 15.89 12.92
N ASP A 61 -5.96 16.09 11.62
CA ASP A 61 -5.20 17.09 10.87
C ASP A 61 -3.70 16.95 11.11
N GLY A 62 -3.23 15.69 11.20
CA GLY A 62 -1.83 15.36 11.48
C GLY A 62 -1.36 15.60 12.92
N LYS A 63 -2.27 15.93 13.86
CA LYS A 63 -1.94 16.18 15.27
C LYS A 63 -2.60 15.15 16.18
N MET A 64 -1.87 14.70 17.20
CA MET A 64 -2.43 13.83 18.23
C MET A 64 -3.40 14.61 19.12
N GLN A 65 -4.62 14.09 19.27
CA GLN A 65 -5.65 14.59 20.18
C GLN A 65 -6.08 13.48 21.12
N SER A 66 -5.81 13.66 22.40
CA SER A 66 -6.15 12.68 23.44
C SER A 66 -7.37 13.13 24.24
N SER A 67 -8.20 12.17 24.62
CA SER A 67 -9.41 12.43 25.40
C SER A 67 -9.69 11.31 26.36
N ARG A 68 -9.99 11.69 27.61
CA ARG A 68 -10.29 10.76 28.70
C ARG A 68 -11.75 10.86 29.09
N PHE A 69 -12.40 9.73 29.27
CA PHE A 69 -13.77 9.65 29.75
C PHE A 69 -13.98 8.39 30.58
N ASN A 70 -14.99 8.42 31.44
CA ASN A 70 -15.30 7.31 32.31
C ASN A 70 -16.00 6.17 31.54
N ALA A 71 -15.62 4.92 31.80
CA ALA A 71 -16.14 3.75 31.11
C ALA A 71 -17.65 3.54 31.34
N GLN A 72 -18.18 3.97 32.47
CA GLN A 72 -19.62 3.94 32.77
C GLN A 72 -20.39 5.06 32.06
N GLN A 73 -19.70 6.04 31.49
CA GLN A 73 -20.25 7.21 30.81
C GLN A 73 -19.83 7.29 29.34
N VAL A 74 -19.60 6.15 28.68
CA VAL A 74 -19.23 6.12 27.24
C VAL A 74 -20.25 6.82 26.33
N THR A 75 -21.52 6.92 26.73
CA THR A 75 -22.50 7.75 26.02
C THR A 75 -22.14 9.25 25.96
N LEU A 76 -21.28 9.71 26.86
CA LEU A 76 -20.73 11.07 26.95
C LEU A 76 -19.34 11.20 26.31
N VAL A 77 -19.05 10.43 25.25
CA VAL A 77 -17.79 10.57 24.49
C VAL A 77 -17.52 12.06 24.15
N PRO A 78 -16.29 12.55 24.35
CA PRO A 78 -15.89 13.92 24.05
C PRO A 78 -16.13 14.34 22.59
N GLN A 79 -16.39 15.62 22.36
CA GLN A 79 -16.77 16.12 21.02
C GLN A 79 -15.71 15.89 19.95
N ASN A 80 -14.44 16.03 20.30
CA ASN A 80 -13.32 15.79 19.38
C ASN A 80 -13.29 14.33 18.90
N VAL A 81 -13.69 13.36 19.73
CA VAL A 81 -13.82 11.96 19.32
C VAL A 81 -15.11 11.75 18.52
N LYS A 82 -16.23 12.37 18.91
CA LYS A 82 -17.53 12.27 18.20
C LYS A 82 -17.49 12.72 16.73
N GLN A 83 -16.52 13.57 16.37
CA GLN A 83 -16.30 14.01 14.98
C GLN A 83 -15.66 12.92 14.10
N ILE A 84 -15.01 11.92 14.71
CA ILE A 84 -14.22 10.87 14.03
C ILE A 84 -14.90 9.52 14.14
N ALA A 85 -15.44 9.23 15.32
CA ALA A 85 -16.01 7.94 15.65
C ALA A 85 -17.17 8.08 16.64
N SER A 86 -18.04 7.08 16.66
CA SER A 86 -18.96 6.85 17.77
C SER A 86 -18.42 5.74 18.65
N ALA A 87 -18.70 5.79 19.95
CA ALA A 87 -18.34 4.71 20.87
C ALA A 87 -19.53 4.31 21.72
N ASN A 88 -19.72 3.01 21.89
CA ASN A 88 -20.82 2.43 22.65
C ASN A 88 -20.29 1.31 23.55
N MET A 89 -20.75 1.29 24.80
CA MET A 89 -20.34 0.28 25.78
C MET A 89 -21.42 -0.78 25.95
N HIS A 90 -21.08 -2.04 25.73
CA HIS A 90 -21.95 -3.18 25.95
C HIS A 90 -21.43 -4.05 27.09
N TYR A 91 -22.11 -4.04 28.24
CA TYR A 91 -21.74 -4.86 29.40
C TYR A 91 -22.14 -6.31 29.21
N LEU A 92 -21.22 -7.22 29.54
CA LEU A 92 -21.42 -8.68 29.41
C LEU A 92 -21.95 -9.32 30.70
N ASN A 93 -21.95 -8.59 31.81
CA ASN A 93 -22.43 -9.07 33.09
C ASN A 93 -23.21 -8.00 33.87
N GLU A 94 -24.11 -8.44 34.75
CA GLU A 94 -24.94 -7.55 35.57
C GLU A 94 -24.13 -6.68 36.53
N GLN A 95 -22.99 -7.19 37.01
CA GLN A 95 -22.10 -6.44 37.90
C GLN A 95 -21.30 -5.34 37.16
N LYS A 96 -21.43 -5.23 35.82
CA LYS A 96 -20.76 -4.23 34.97
C LYS A 96 -19.23 -4.20 35.11
N THR A 97 -18.63 -5.36 35.36
CA THR A 97 -17.17 -5.50 35.49
C THR A 97 -16.51 -5.96 34.18
N LEU A 98 -17.29 -6.48 33.23
CA LEU A 98 -16.82 -6.91 31.92
C LEU A 98 -17.68 -6.27 30.83
N ALA A 99 -17.04 -5.73 29.79
CA ALA A 99 -17.74 -5.04 28.71
C ALA A 99 -16.95 -5.08 27.39
N ILE A 100 -17.68 -4.86 26.30
CA ILE A 100 -17.16 -4.62 24.96
C ILE A 100 -17.35 -3.14 24.64
N LEU A 101 -16.25 -2.45 24.31
CA LEU A 101 -16.28 -1.10 23.76
C LEU A 101 -16.31 -1.18 22.24
N ASN A 102 -17.46 -0.89 21.64
CA ASN A 102 -17.61 -0.81 20.19
C ASN A 102 -17.27 0.61 19.73
N ILE A 103 -16.34 0.74 18.79
CA ILE A 103 -15.92 2.01 18.20
C ILE A 103 -16.19 1.95 16.70
N GLU A 104 -17.01 2.87 16.20
CA GLU A 104 -17.41 2.94 14.80
C GLU A 104 -16.89 4.25 14.19
N TYR A 105 -15.94 4.13 13.26
CA TYR A 105 -15.33 5.28 12.58
C TYR A 105 -16.22 5.78 11.43
N LYS A 106 -16.22 7.09 11.21
CA LYS A 106 -16.97 7.78 10.15
C LYS A 106 -16.14 7.97 8.89
#